data_AF-A0AAN7YQ59-F1
#
_entry.id   AF-A0AAN7YQ59-F1
#
_cell.length_a   1.000
_cell.length_b   1.000
_cell.length_c   1.000
_cell.angle_alpha   90.00
_cell.angle_beta   90.00
_cell.angle_gamma   90.00
#
_symmetry.space_group_name_H-M   'P 1'
#
loop_
_entity.id
_entity.type
_entity.pdbx_description
1 polymer ?
#
loop_
_entity_poly.entity_id
_entity_poly.type
_entity_poly.pdbx_seq_one_letter_code
_entity_poly.pdbx_strand_id
1 'polypeptide(L)'
;MDKIIPSFDFYSLKKNKFMKMFSYRIYLLSPFRNISIYSHSPYTSSFKELCKEISKIYKKGSLYEFSRGSIFFEFSTFIEDYIRTIVLNYSIKLNIFKNKNSKPFQLFNETFKLYLEYPKKMLITCLVLSPISLRITDIIKVFLISSSTSSSFTLKSLLSSLSLKSLYGILYHGSFYSILLMLSSKLLNDFIDCKLDHYLNQSNNSNNNNNNNKLYKKASNIMVRTLIKSLIASPIYVITSYYPSQVISSLILGDVIHSPVDPISIAIDIYKTKGIKYFYKGLLPQFVFELLYSFQ
;
A
#
# COMPACT_ATOMS: atom_id res chain seq x y z
N MET A 1 39.09 24.85 0.79
CA MET A 1 37.64 24.61 1.02
C MET A 1 37.00 24.56 -0.35
N ASP A 2 37.02 23.40 -1.00
CA ASP A 2 36.40 23.24 -2.32
C ASP A 2 35.25 22.25 -2.20
N LYS A 3 34.04 22.79 -2.38
CA LYS A 3 32.81 22.01 -2.48
C LYS A 3 32.81 21.33 -3.84
N ILE A 4 33.26 20.07 -3.88
CA ILE A 4 32.92 19.15 -4.97
C ILE A 4 31.47 18.72 -4.70
N ILE A 5 30.51 19.45 -5.28
CA ILE A 5 29.16 18.94 -5.49
C ILE A 5 29.28 18.04 -6.73
N PRO A 6 29.17 16.71 -6.63
CA PRO A 6 29.19 15.89 -7.82
C PRO A 6 27.88 16.16 -8.59
N SER A 7 28.01 16.82 -9.74
CA SER A 7 26.97 16.89 -10.76
C SER A 7 26.76 15.49 -11.33
N PHE A 8 25.83 14.74 -10.74
CA PHE A 8 25.41 13.45 -11.26
C PHE A 8 24.41 13.66 -12.41
N ASP A 9 24.87 13.45 -13.64
CA ASP A 9 24.03 13.32 -14.83
C ASP A 9 23.17 12.05 -14.75
N PHE A 10 22.02 12.17 -14.08
CA PHE A 10 20.96 11.14 -14.03
C PHE A 10 19.82 11.42 -15.03
N TYR A 11 19.86 12.54 -15.76
CA TYR A 11 18.65 13.24 -16.17
C TYR A 11 18.07 12.91 -17.56
N SER A 12 18.84 12.37 -18.52
CA SER A 12 18.37 12.31 -19.91
C SER A 12 17.87 10.94 -20.38
N LEU A 13 18.53 9.83 -20.04
CA LEU A 13 18.21 8.50 -20.58
C LEU A 13 17.26 7.64 -19.71
N LYS A 14 17.21 7.86 -18.39
CA LYS A 14 16.25 7.17 -17.50
C LYS A 14 14.85 7.77 -17.53
N LYS A 15 14.72 9.04 -17.94
CA LYS A 15 13.45 9.80 -17.90
C LYS A 15 12.39 9.20 -18.83
N ASN A 16 12.75 8.74 -20.04
CA ASN A 16 11.76 8.21 -21.01
C ASN A 16 11.25 6.81 -20.67
N LYS A 17 12.10 5.91 -20.16
CA LYS A 17 11.66 4.57 -19.72
C LYS A 17 10.89 4.65 -18.40
N PHE A 18 11.33 5.51 -17.48
CA PHE A 18 10.62 5.80 -16.25
C PHE A 18 9.24 6.41 -16.53
N MET A 19 9.15 7.46 -17.35
CA MET A 19 7.86 8.09 -17.68
C MET A 19 6.90 7.15 -18.43
N LYS A 20 7.41 6.26 -19.30
CA LYS A 20 6.58 5.24 -19.97
C LYS A 20 6.11 4.12 -19.03
N MET A 21 6.94 3.66 -18.09
CA MET A 21 6.50 2.71 -17.05
C MET A 21 5.55 3.36 -16.05
N PHE A 22 5.80 4.62 -15.70
CA PHE A 22 4.98 5.44 -14.82
C PHE A 22 3.58 5.66 -15.43
N SER A 23 3.50 6.03 -16.70
CA SER A 23 2.21 6.17 -17.39
C SER A 23 1.47 4.84 -17.51
N TYR A 24 2.14 3.76 -17.94
CA TYR A 24 1.49 2.45 -18.09
C TYR A 24 0.93 1.90 -16.76
N ARG A 25 1.69 1.99 -15.66
CA ARG A 25 1.26 1.55 -14.32
C ARG A 25 0.12 2.39 -13.75
N ILE A 26 0.14 3.71 -13.96
CA ILE A 26 -0.90 4.63 -13.47
C ILE A 26 -2.20 4.53 -14.27
N TYR A 27 -2.14 4.22 -15.57
CA TYR A 27 -3.35 4.17 -16.39
C TYR A 27 -4.02 2.80 -16.41
N LEU A 28 -3.26 1.69 -16.34
CA LEU A 28 -3.85 0.35 -16.42
C LEU A 28 -4.06 -0.34 -15.08
N LEU A 29 -3.12 -0.27 -14.14
CA LEU A 29 -3.17 -1.06 -12.89
C LEU A 29 -3.81 -0.32 -11.73
N SER A 30 -3.50 0.97 -11.64
CA SER A 30 -3.98 1.90 -10.64
C SER A 30 -5.51 1.90 -10.45
N PRO A 31 -6.32 1.88 -11.52
CA PRO A 31 -7.75 1.58 -11.46
C PRO A 31 -8.12 0.36 -10.62
N PHE A 32 -7.54 -0.79 -10.96
CA PHE A 32 -7.88 -2.06 -10.34
C PHE A 32 -7.39 -2.14 -8.90
N ARG A 33 -6.27 -1.49 -8.59
CA ARG A 33 -5.81 -1.33 -7.21
C ARG A 33 -6.82 -0.57 -6.37
N ASN A 34 -7.32 0.55 -6.88
CA ASN A 34 -8.27 1.39 -6.14
C ASN A 34 -9.61 0.68 -5.97
N ILE A 35 -10.07 -0.03 -7.00
CA ILE A 35 -11.24 -0.91 -6.91
C ILE A 35 -11.02 -2.01 -5.86
N SER A 36 -9.86 -2.64 -5.83
CA SER A 36 -9.55 -3.65 -4.82
C SER A 36 -9.61 -3.06 -3.41
N ILE A 37 -8.90 -1.94 -3.16
CA ILE A 37 -8.92 -1.27 -1.86
C ILE A 37 -10.36 -0.92 -1.44
N TYR A 38 -11.13 -0.32 -2.34
CA TYR A 38 -12.51 0.08 -2.07
C TYR A 38 -13.41 -1.12 -1.77
N SER A 39 -13.22 -2.25 -2.48
CA SER A 39 -14.02 -3.47 -2.29
C SER A 39 -13.86 -4.13 -0.93
N HIS A 40 -12.72 -3.95 -0.27
CA HIS A 40 -12.49 -4.45 1.10
C HIS A 40 -13.06 -3.51 2.17
N SER A 41 -13.28 -2.23 1.84
CA SER A 41 -13.75 -1.20 2.76
C SER A 41 -15.19 -1.44 3.25
N PRO A 42 -15.58 -0.96 4.45
CA PRO A 42 -16.92 -1.14 5.00
C PRO A 42 -18.02 -0.42 4.22
N TYR A 43 -17.69 0.47 3.29
CA TYR A 43 -18.67 1.18 2.46
C TYR A 43 -19.39 0.29 1.44
N THR A 44 -18.84 -0.88 1.12
CA THR A 44 -19.48 -1.85 0.21
C THR A 44 -19.73 -3.17 0.92
N SER A 45 -20.94 -3.72 0.79
CA SER A 45 -21.29 -5.05 1.31
C SER A 45 -21.24 -6.13 0.23
N SER A 46 -21.46 -5.75 -1.04
CA SER A 46 -21.50 -6.69 -2.18
C SER A 46 -20.82 -6.14 -3.44
N PHE A 47 -20.48 -7.03 -4.38
CA PHE A 47 -19.94 -6.65 -5.69
C PHE A 47 -20.89 -5.75 -6.49
N LYS A 48 -22.20 -5.95 -6.36
CA LYS A 48 -23.21 -5.12 -7.03
C LYS A 48 -23.20 -3.68 -6.52
N GLU A 49 -23.03 -3.50 -5.21
CA GLU A 49 -22.86 -2.16 -4.60
C GLU A 49 -21.55 -1.51 -5.02
N LEU A 50 -20.46 -2.28 -5.03
CA LEU A 50 -19.16 -1.83 -5.54
C LEU A 50 -19.28 -1.26 -6.96
N CYS A 51 -19.91 -1.99 -7.89
CA CYS A 51 -20.11 -1.51 -9.26
C CYS A 51 -20.94 -0.21 -9.31
N LYS A 52 -21.99 -0.10 -8.48
CA LYS A 52 -22.79 1.11 -8.38
C LYS A 52 -21.97 2.30 -7.88
N GLU A 53 -21.20 2.12 -6.81
CA GLU A 53 -20.35 3.19 -6.26
C GLU A 53 -19.25 3.61 -7.25
N ILE A 54 -18.56 2.67 -7.89
CA ILE A 54 -17.58 2.98 -8.95
C ILE A 54 -18.23 3.77 -10.09
N SER A 55 -19.44 3.39 -10.51
CA SER A 55 -20.16 4.11 -11.56
C SER A 55 -20.51 5.54 -11.14
N LYS A 56 -20.82 5.77 -9.85
CA LYS A 56 -21.07 7.11 -9.31
C LYS A 56 -19.80 7.95 -9.29
N ILE A 57 -18.68 7.38 -8.85
CA ILE A 57 -17.36 8.03 -8.84
C ILE A 57 -16.99 8.43 -10.27
N TYR A 58 -17.13 7.53 -11.24
CA TYR A 58 -16.82 7.83 -12.64
C TYR A 58 -17.72 8.93 -13.23
N LYS A 59 -19.01 8.93 -12.87
CA LYS A 59 -19.98 9.94 -13.34
C LYS A 59 -19.80 11.31 -12.67
N LYS A 60 -19.38 11.37 -11.40
CA LYS A 60 -19.32 12.62 -10.63
C LYS A 60 -17.92 13.23 -10.53
N GLY A 61 -16.85 12.43 -10.51
CA GLY A 61 -15.53 12.88 -10.06
C GLY A 61 -14.42 12.93 -11.09
N SER A 62 -14.70 12.68 -12.36
CA SER A 62 -13.70 12.57 -13.44
C SER A 62 -12.65 11.46 -13.19
N LEU A 63 -11.85 11.17 -14.21
CA LEU A 63 -10.78 10.15 -14.15
C LEU A 63 -9.71 10.49 -13.09
N TYR A 64 -9.65 11.75 -12.66
CA TYR A 64 -8.76 12.23 -11.60
C TYR A 64 -9.14 11.69 -10.21
N GLU A 65 -10.42 11.70 -9.82
CA GLU A 65 -10.86 11.19 -8.49
C GLU A 65 -10.42 9.75 -8.29
N PHE A 66 -10.57 8.97 -9.35
CA PHE A 66 -10.27 7.56 -9.35
C PHE A 66 -8.76 7.26 -9.45
N SER A 67 -7.92 8.19 -9.90
CA SER A 67 -6.48 8.00 -10.04
C SER A 67 -5.65 8.66 -8.94
N ARG A 68 -6.22 9.56 -8.12
CA ARG A 68 -5.47 10.33 -7.12
C ARG A 68 -4.65 9.48 -6.14
N GLY A 69 -5.22 8.37 -5.64
CA GLY A 69 -4.54 7.47 -4.70
C GLY A 69 -3.32 6.81 -5.33
N SER A 70 -3.39 6.55 -6.63
CA SER A 70 -2.31 5.92 -7.39
C SER A 70 -1.23 6.90 -7.82
N ILE A 71 -1.61 8.11 -8.22
CA ILE A 71 -0.66 9.21 -8.46
C ILE A 71 0.15 9.45 -7.18
N PHE A 72 -0.53 9.50 -6.03
CA PHE A 72 0.12 9.62 -4.73
C PHE A 72 1.02 8.41 -4.43
N PHE A 73 0.59 7.18 -4.71
CA PHE A 73 1.42 5.99 -4.51
C PHE A 73 2.73 6.02 -5.27
N GLU A 74 2.70 6.38 -6.56
CA GLU A 74 3.91 6.39 -7.38
C GLU A 74 4.87 7.50 -6.93
N PHE A 75 4.34 8.70 -6.65
CA PHE A 75 5.13 9.81 -6.13
C PHE A 75 5.74 9.48 -4.75
N SER A 76 4.96 8.91 -3.85
CA SER A 76 5.43 8.52 -2.51
C SER A 76 6.44 7.37 -2.55
N THR A 77 6.31 6.42 -3.49
CA THR A 77 7.28 5.34 -3.67
C THR A 77 8.63 5.88 -4.16
N PHE A 78 8.62 6.86 -5.06
CA PHE A 78 9.85 7.55 -5.47
C PHE A 78 10.55 8.25 -4.31
N ILE A 79 9.79 8.98 -3.47
CA ILE A 79 10.33 9.65 -2.28
C ILE A 79 10.87 8.64 -1.27
N GLU A 80 10.13 7.57 -1.00
CA GLU A 80 10.54 6.49 -0.10
C GLU A 80 11.88 5.88 -0.54
N ASP A 81 11.99 5.48 -1.80
CA ASP A 81 13.21 4.86 -2.33
C ASP A 81 14.40 5.82 -2.26
N TYR A 82 14.16 7.11 -2.50
CA TYR A 82 15.19 8.16 -2.39
C TYR A 82 15.68 8.30 -0.94
N ILE A 83 14.76 8.46 0.02
CA ILE A 83 15.09 8.56 1.45
C ILE A 83 15.81 7.29 1.92
N ARG A 84 15.29 6.11 1.56
CA ARG A 84 15.89 4.82 1.89
C ARG A 84 17.33 4.73 1.37
N THR A 85 17.55 5.08 0.11
CA THR A 85 18.88 5.04 -0.49
C THR A 85 19.86 6.00 0.19
N ILE A 86 19.41 7.21 0.52
CA ILE A 86 20.23 8.20 1.24
C ILE A 86 20.64 7.68 2.61
N VAL A 87 19.67 7.24 3.43
CA VAL A 87 19.92 6.78 4.80
C VAL A 87 20.85 5.57 4.80
N LEU A 88 20.60 4.59 3.92
CA LEU A 88 21.46 3.41 3.81
C LEU A 88 22.89 3.78 3.37
N ASN A 89 23.06 4.68 2.40
CA ASN A 89 24.39 5.10 1.97
C ASN A 89 25.13 5.88 3.07
N TYR A 90 24.43 6.75 3.82
CA TYR A 90 25.03 7.46 4.95
C TYR A 90 25.42 6.50 6.08
N SER A 91 24.61 5.48 6.36
CA SER A 91 24.93 4.49 7.40
C SER A 91 26.24 3.73 7.13
N ILE A 92 26.56 3.48 5.86
CA ILE A 92 27.82 2.87 5.44
C ILE A 92 28.96 3.88 5.51
N LYS A 93 28.74 5.12 5.03
CA LYS A 93 29.76 6.18 5.09
C LYS A 93 30.17 6.54 6.51
N LEU A 94 29.23 6.47 7.46
CA LEU A 94 29.46 6.70 8.89
C LEU A 94 30.02 5.45 9.61
N ASN A 95 30.37 4.39 8.88
CA ASN A 95 30.85 3.11 9.42
C ASN A 95 29.92 2.46 10.46
N ILE A 96 28.62 2.77 10.45
CA ILE A 96 27.63 2.09 11.31
C ILE A 96 27.49 0.63 10.89
N PHE A 97 27.51 0.37 9.58
CA PHE A 97 27.55 -0.98 9.01
C PHE A 97 28.79 -1.17 8.16
N LYS A 98 29.53 -2.25 8.42
CA LYS A 98 30.78 -2.58 7.70
C LYS A 98 30.58 -2.87 6.21
N ASN A 99 29.45 -3.46 5.83
CA ASN A 99 29.14 -3.81 4.45
C ASN A 99 27.62 -3.91 4.22
N LYS A 100 27.17 -3.64 2.98
CA LYS A 100 25.80 -3.82 2.48
C LYS A 100 25.29 -5.26 2.61
N ASN A 101 26.19 -6.23 2.61
CA ASN A 101 25.82 -7.65 2.69
C ASN A 101 25.76 -8.19 4.13
N SER A 102 26.00 -7.34 5.13
CA SER A 102 25.94 -7.77 6.53
C SER A 102 24.48 -8.05 6.94
N LYS A 103 24.26 -9.15 7.68
CA LYS A 103 22.96 -9.45 8.31
C LYS A 103 22.32 -8.25 9.03
N PRO A 104 23.05 -7.47 9.86
CA PRO A 104 22.45 -6.31 10.52
C PRO A 104 22.01 -5.21 9.55
N PHE A 105 22.75 -4.98 8.46
CA PHE A 105 22.33 -4.03 7.42
C PHE A 105 21.07 -4.50 6.69
N GLN A 106 20.96 -5.80 6.38
CA GLN A 106 19.77 -6.37 5.74
C GLN A 106 18.54 -6.24 6.63
N LEU A 107 18.67 -6.57 7.93
CA LEU A 107 17.62 -6.38 8.93
C LEU A 107 17.20 -4.92 9.04
N PHE A 108 18.17 -4.00 9.15
CA PHE A 108 17.90 -2.57 9.19
C PHE A 108 17.14 -2.11 7.95
N ASN A 109 17.59 -2.48 6.75
CA ASN A 109 16.92 -2.12 5.50
C ASN A 109 15.46 -2.63 5.44
N GLU A 110 15.21 -3.88 5.81
CA GLU A 110 13.85 -4.43 5.83
C GLU A 110 12.95 -3.75 6.88
N THR A 111 13.46 -3.49 8.08
CA THR A 111 12.70 -2.76 9.10
C THR A 111 12.43 -1.31 8.68
N PHE A 112 13.41 -0.64 8.09
CA PHE A 112 13.27 0.74 7.64
C PHE A 112 12.31 0.87 6.47
N LYS A 113 12.31 -0.11 5.56
CA LYS A 113 11.32 -0.22 4.49
C LYS A 113 9.89 -0.28 5.05
N LEU A 114 9.62 -1.17 6.00
CA LEU A 114 8.28 -1.29 6.61
C LEU A 114 7.85 0.00 7.31
N TYR A 115 8.80 0.65 7.98
CA TYR A 115 8.58 1.89 8.69
C TYR A 115 8.19 3.05 7.76
N LEU A 116 8.76 3.11 6.55
CA LEU A 116 8.39 4.09 5.53
C LEU A 116 7.11 3.70 4.77
N GLU A 117 6.88 2.40 4.58
CA GLU A 117 5.76 1.89 3.81
C GLU A 117 4.41 2.05 4.51
N TYR A 118 4.38 1.96 5.85
CA TYR A 118 3.15 2.11 6.63
C TYR A 118 2.39 3.44 6.41
N PRO A 119 2.98 4.63 6.65
CA PRO A 119 2.27 5.90 6.49
C PRO A 119 1.83 6.12 5.05
N LYS A 120 2.65 5.67 4.09
CA LYS A 120 2.29 5.64 2.66
C LYS A 120 1.02 4.82 2.44
N LYS A 121 0.97 3.57 2.91
CA LYS A 121 -0.17 2.67 2.73
C LYS A 121 -1.44 3.24 3.36
N MET A 122 -1.35 3.77 4.58
CA MET A 122 -2.46 4.42 5.28
C MET A 122 -3.04 5.60 4.48
N LEU A 123 -2.18 6.52 4.03
CA LEU A 123 -2.59 7.69 3.26
C LEU A 123 -3.21 7.31 1.91
N ILE A 124 -2.66 6.32 1.21
CA ILE A 124 -3.25 5.82 -0.05
C ILE A 124 -4.64 5.27 0.20
N THR A 125 -4.82 4.43 1.21
CA THR A 125 -6.14 3.87 1.50
C THR A 125 -7.13 4.99 1.86
N CYS A 126 -6.74 5.96 2.68
CA CYS A 126 -7.58 7.13 2.97
C CYS A 126 -7.94 7.91 1.70
N LEU A 127 -6.98 8.14 0.80
CA LEU A 127 -7.20 8.83 -0.46
C LEU A 127 -8.04 8.02 -1.45
N VAL A 128 -8.00 6.70 -1.42
CA VAL A 128 -8.89 5.89 -2.27
C VAL A 128 -10.33 5.93 -1.75
N LEU A 129 -10.49 6.02 -0.42
CA LEU A 129 -11.78 5.94 0.24
C LEU A 129 -12.50 7.28 0.42
N SER A 130 -11.79 8.40 0.38
CA SER A 130 -12.42 9.72 0.59
C SER A 130 -13.32 10.14 -0.59
N PRO A 131 -14.24 11.09 -0.41
CA PRO A 131 -14.83 11.83 -1.53
C PRO A 131 -13.85 12.88 -2.10
N ILE A 132 -14.07 13.39 -3.32
CA ILE A 132 -13.27 14.49 -3.92
C ILE A 132 -13.29 15.78 -3.09
N SER A 133 -14.37 16.01 -2.34
CA SER A 133 -14.52 17.19 -1.49
C SER A 133 -13.48 17.25 -0.38
N LEU A 134 -12.98 16.10 0.08
CA LEU A 134 -11.89 16.03 1.03
C LEU A 134 -10.56 16.20 0.29
N ARG A 135 -9.87 17.31 0.57
CA ARG A 135 -8.54 17.55 0.00
C ARG A 135 -7.53 16.63 0.65
N ILE A 136 -6.47 16.30 -0.10
CA ILE A 136 -5.29 15.57 0.42
C ILE A 136 -4.75 16.26 1.67
N THR A 137 -4.74 17.60 1.67
CA THR A 137 -4.32 18.39 2.82
C THR A 137 -5.17 18.13 4.05
N ASP A 138 -6.48 17.89 3.93
CA ASP A 138 -7.36 17.71 5.07
C ASP A 138 -7.15 16.32 5.71
N ILE A 139 -6.92 15.31 4.87
CA ILE A 139 -6.51 13.97 5.30
C ILE A 139 -5.13 14.03 5.97
N ILE A 140 -4.17 14.70 5.36
CA ILE A 140 -2.83 14.87 5.95
C ILE A 140 -2.92 15.64 7.26
N LYS A 141 -3.70 16.73 7.32
CA LYS A 141 -3.90 17.54 8.54
C LYS A 141 -4.42 16.70 9.69
N VAL A 142 -5.29 15.72 9.45
CA VAL A 142 -5.70 14.79 10.52
C VAL A 142 -4.51 14.08 11.15
N PHE A 143 -3.54 13.66 10.35
CA PHE A 143 -2.34 13.02 10.85
C PHE A 143 -1.31 14.01 11.44
N LEU A 144 -1.46 15.31 11.19
CA LEU A 144 -0.53 16.35 11.64
C LEU A 144 -1.08 17.19 12.81
N ILE A 145 -2.40 17.31 12.97
CA ILE A 145 -3.10 18.32 13.78
C ILE A 145 -4.03 17.69 14.83
N SER A 146 -4.06 16.37 15.05
CA SER A 146 -4.97 15.79 16.06
C SER A 146 -4.70 16.24 17.52
N SER A 147 -3.89 17.29 17.74
CA SER A 147 -3.74 18.00 19.01
C SER A 147 -3.92 19.54 18.97
N SER A 148 -4.33 20.20 17.89
CA SER A 148 -4.52 21.67 17.96
C SER A 148 -5.64 22.22 17.08
N THR A 149 -6.70 22.63 17.74
CA THR A 149 -7.74 23.53 17.24
C THR A 149 -7.17 24.73 16.47
N SER A 150 -7.70 24.94 15.27
CA SER A 150 -7.86 26.25 14.61
C SER A 150 -6.67 27.21 14.63
N SER A 151 -5.58 26.92 13.92
CA SER A 151 -4.70 28.00 13.43
C SER A 151 -4.05 27.64 12.10
N SER A 152 -3.79 28.68 11.30
CA SER A 152 -3.26 28.63 9.94
C SER A 152 -2.00 27.77 9.84
N PHE A 153 -2.08 26.74 9.01
CA PHE A 153 -1.03 25.76 8.80
C PHE A 153 0.14 26.37 8.03
N THR A 154 1.30 26.55 8.67
CA THR A 154 2.52 27.00 8.00
C THR A 154 3.57 25.88 8.01
N LEU A 155 4.29 25.68 6.90
CA LEU A 155 5.35 24.66 6.79
C LEU A 155 6.42 24.77 7.90
N LYS A 156 6.62 25.97 8.45
CA LYS A 156 7.51 26.21 9.61
C LYS A 156 6.97 25.63 10.92
N SER A 157 5.65 25.64 11.16
CA SER A 157 5.08 25.06 12.38
C SER A 157 5.17 23.54 12.40
N LEU A 158 5.26 22.90 11.23
CA LEU A 158 5.47 21.46 11.05
C LEU A 158 6.87 20.96 11.41
N LEU A 159 7.88 21.84 11.29
CA LEU A 159 9.29 21.51 11.54
C LEU A 159 9.73 21.80 12.99
N SER A 160 8.82 22.26 13.84
CA SER A 160 9.12 22.43 15.27
C SER A 160 9.27 21.07 15.97
N SER A 161 10.17 20.97 16.94
CA SER A 161 10.41 19.72 17.68
C SER A 161 9.16 19.19 18.41
N LEU A 162 8.28 20.09 18.86
CA LEU A 162 7.01 19.75 19.51
C LEU A 162 6.01 19.14 18.51
N SER A 163 5.92 19.71 17.31
CA SER A 163 5.02 19.23 16.26
C SER A 163 5.52 17.96 15.60
N LEU A 164 6.83 17.70 15.53
CA LEU A 164 7.42 16.44 15.06
C LEU A 164 7.13 15.27 16.01
N LYS A 165 7.16 15.51 17.33
CA LYS A 165 6.83 14.49 18.34
C LYS A 165 5.34 14.15 18.32
N SER A 166 4.46 15.15 18.17
CA SER A 166 3.03 14.90 17.96
C SER A 166 2.79 14.20 16.62
N LEU A 167 3.40 14.66 15.54
CA LEU A 167 3.41 14.00 14.22
C LEU A 167 3.74 12.52 14.31
N TYR A 168 4.81 12.18 15.04
CA TYR A 168 5.23 10.81 15.23
C TYR A 168 4.17 10.02 15.99
N GLY A 169 3.67 10.56 17.11
CA GLY A 169 2.61 9.95 17.89
C GLY A 169 1.31 9.73 17.11
N ILE A 170 1.01 10.58 16.12
CA ILE A 170 -0.24 10.57 15.35
C ILE A 170 -0.12 9.75 14.05
N LEU A 171 0.92 9.98 13.24
CA LEU A 171 1.18 9.18 12.03
C LEU A 171 1.46 7.73 12.39
N TYR A 172 2.21 7.50 13.47
CA TYR A 172 2.54 6.16 13.95
C TYR A 172 1.56 5.65 15.02
N HIS A 173 0.47 6.36 15.27
CA HIS A 173 -0.61 5.87 16.13
C HIS A 173 -1.21 4.60 15.53
N GLY A 174 -1.14 3.47 16.25
CA GLY A 174 -1.58 2.16 15.72
C GLY A 174 -0.69 1.57 14.62
N SER A 175 0.45 2.20 14.33
CA SER A 175 1.44 1.68 13.38
C SER A 175 1.96 0.31 13.80
N PHE A 176 2.08 0.06 15.10
CA PHE A 176 2.50 -1.24 15.62
C PHE A 176 1.63 -2.37 15.06
N TYR A 177 0.30 -2.26 15.20
CA TYR A 177 -0.64 -3.27 14.70
C TYR A 177 -0.63 -3.36 13.17
N SER A 178 -0.53 -2.23 12.49
CA SER A 178 -0.51 -2.20 11.02
C SER A 178 0.78 -2.77 10.44
N ILE A 179 1.93 -2.47 11.04
CA ILE A 179 3.24 -3.03 10.69
C ILE A 179 3.24 -4.53 10.98
N LEU A 180 2.67 -4.96 12.11
CA LEU A 180 2.55 -6.37 12.45
C LEU A 180 1.66 -7.15 11.46
N LEU A 181 0.54 -6.54 11.02
CA LEU A 181 -0.28 -7.09 9.93
C LEU A 181 0.46 -7.12 8.59
N MET A 182 1.25 -6.09 8.26
CA MET A 182 2.06 -6.06 7.05
C MET A 182 3.14 -7.14 7.06
N LEU A 183 3.82 -7.32 8.20
CA LEU A 183 4.78 -8.41 8.42
C LEU A 183 4.10 -9.77 8.29
N SER A 184 2.96 -9.96 8.94
CA SER A 184 2.19 -11.21 8.89
C SER A 184 1.76 -11.53 7.45
N SER A 185 1.27 -10.53 6.72
CA SER A 185 0.91 -10.67 5.31
C SER A 185 2.12 -11.02 4.43
N LYS A 186 3.28 -10.41 4.68
CA LYS A 186 4.52 -10.70 3.95
C LYS A 186 4.97 -12.14 4.20
N LEU A 187 5.07 -12.55 5.48
CA LEU A 187 5.45 -13.91 5.86
C LEU A 187 4.51 -14.97 5.27
N LEU A 188 3.21 -14.68 5.27
CA LEU A 188 2.20 -15.54 4.69
C LEU A 188 2.36 -15.66 3.17
N ASN A 189 2.63 -14.55 2.48
CA ASN A 189 2.89 -14.55 1.04
C ASN A 189 4.17 -15.33 0.70
N ASP A 190 5.24 -15.13 1.46
CA ASP A 190 6.52 -15.82 1.28
C ASP A 190 6.35 -17.34 1.51
N PHE A 191 5.58 -17.73 2.54
CA PHE A 191 5.24 -19.13 2.79
C PHE A 191 4.43 -19.76 1.66
N ILE A 192 3.41 -19.05 1.16
CA ILE A 192 2.60 -19.50 0.02
C ILE A 192 3.49 -19.67 -1.22
N ASP A 193 4.40 -18.73 -1.46
CA ASP A 193 5.32 -18.79 -2.60
C ASP A 193 6.23 -20.01 -2.53
N CYS A 194 6.89 -20.24 -1.39
CA CYS A 194 7.73 -21.42 -1.21
C CYS A 194 6.96 -22.72 -1.41
N LYS A 195 5.73 -22.83 -0.88
CA LYS A 195 4.91 -24.04 -1.01
C LYS A 195 4.40 -24.24 -2.43
N LEU A 196 3.91 -23.19 -3.08
CA LEU A 196 3.41 -23.28 -4.45
C LEU A 196 4.53 -23.57 -5.43
N ASP A 197 5.70 -22.95 -5.27
CA ASP A 197 6.85 -23.25 -6.12
C ASP A 197 7.25 -24.72 -5.99
N HIS A 198 7.20 -25.30 -4.79
CA HIS A 198 7.42 -26.74 -4.61
C HIS A 198 6.41 -27.59 -5.40
N TYR A 199 5.10 -27.34 -5.25
CA TYR A 199 4.07 -28.12 -5.95
C TYR A 199 4.09 -27.93 -7.47
N LEU A 200 4.27 -26.69 -7.92
CA LEU A 200 4.28 -26.35 -9.34
C LEU A 200 5.56 -26.86 -10.01
N ASN A 201 6.72 -26.84 -9.34
CA ASN A 201 7.97 -27.36 -9.88
C ASN A 201 8.04 -28.90 -9.85
N GLN A 202 7.45 -29.56 -8.86
CA GLN A 202 7.28 -31.02 -8.92
C GLN A 202 6.46 -31.46 -10.13
N SER A 203 5.44 -30.69 -10.53
CA SER A 203 4.68 -30.92 -11.76
C SER A 203 5.46 -30.62 -13.05
N ASN A 204 6.61 -29.94 -12.97
CA ASN A 204 7.41 -29.48 -14.11
C ASN A 204 8.47 -30.48 -14.59
N ASN A 205 8.75 -31.54 -13.83
CA ASN A 205 9.70 -32.57 -14.22
C ASN A 205 9.17 -33.55 -15.28
N SER A 206 7.92 -33.40 -15.74
CA SER A 206 7.42 -34.14 -16.91
C SER A 206 7.83 -33.43 -18.20
N ASN A 207 8.85 -33.96 -18.87
CA ASN A 207 9.37 -33.55 -20.18
C ASN A 207 8.25 -33.21 -21.18
N ASN A 208 8.03 -31.92 -21.46
CA ASN A 208 7.24 -31.51 -22.63
C ASN A 208 7.86 -30.26 -23.26
N ASN A 209 8.54 -30.47 -24.39
CA ASN A 209 9.43 -29.50 -25.05
C ASN A 209 8.73 -28.50 -25.98
N ASN A 210 7.40 -28.41 -26.00
CA ASN A 210 6.68 -27.44 -26.82
C ASN A 210 6.57 -26.07 -26.15
N ASN A 211 7.06 -25.02 -26.83
CA ASN A 211 7.08 -23.63 -26.34
C ASN A 211 5.69 -23.07 -26.02
N ASN A 212 4.65 -23.44 -26.78
CA ASN A 212 3.28 -23.02 -26.49
C ASN A 212 2.77 -23.63 -25.18
N ASN A 213 3.05 -24.91 -24.92
CA ASN A 213 2.68 -25.58 -23.66
C ASN A 213 3.40 -24.94 -22.46
N LYS A 214 4.63 -24.45 -22.63
CA LYS A 214 5.36 -23.71 -21.59
C LYS A 214 4.68 -22.37 -21.24
N LEU A 215 4.18 -21.63 -22.23
CA LEU A 215 3.47 -20.37 -22.00
C LEU A 215 2.12 -20.58 -21.30
N TYR A 216 1.30 -21.53 -21.78
CA TYR A 216 0.02 -21.87 -21.14
C TYR A 216 0.21 -22.37 -19.70
N LYS A 217 1.23 -23.21 -19.47
CA LYS A 217 1.56 -23.68 -18.13
C LYS A 217 2.02 -22.54 -17.21
N LYS A 218 2.85 -21.62 -17.72
CA LYS A 218 3.27 -20.42 -16.97
C LYS A 218 2.07 -19.55 -16.60
N ALA A 219 1.15 -19.29 -17.54
CA ALA A 219 -0.06 -18.53 -17.28
C ALA A 219 -0.97 -19.22 -16.25
N SER A 220 -1.17 -20.53 -16.36
CA SER A 220 -1.91 -21.34 -15.38
C SER A 220 -1.29 -21.26 -13.98
N ASN A 221 0.03 -21.37 -13.88
CA ASN A 221 0.75 -21.26 -12.60
C ASN A 221 0.56 -19.88 -11.97
N ILE A 222 0.64 -18.81 -12.77
CA ILE A 222 0.36 -17.44 -12.32
C ILE A 222 -1.08 -17.33 -11.81
N MET A 223 -2.06 -17.84 -12.56
CA MET A 223 -3.48 -17.81 -12.16
C MET A 223 -3.71 -18.52 -10.82
N VAL A 224 -3.22 -19.75 -10.67
CA VAL A 224 -3.37 -20.54 -9.43
C VAL A 224 -2.71 -19.83 -8.25
N ARG A 225 -1.47 -19.34 -8.43
CA ARG A 225 -0.74 -18.59 -7.40
C ARG A 225 -1.49 -17.34 -6.96
N THR A 226 -1.99 -16.58 -7.92
CA THR A 226 -2.73 -15.34 -7.67
C THR A 226 -4.03 -15.62 -6.93
N LEU A 227 -4.77 -16.67 -7.32
CA LEU A 227 -6.02 -17.06 -6.69
C LEU A 227 -5.81 -17.46 -5.23
N ILE A 228 -4.83 -18.33 -4.96
CA ILE A 228 -4.53 -18.80 -3.60
C ILE A 228 -4.06 -17.65 -2.71
N LYS A 229 -3.16 -16.79 -3.21
CA LYS A 229 -2.74 -15.58 -2.50
C LYS A 229 -3.91 -14.67 -2.16
N SER A 230 -4.78 -14.41 -3.14
CA SER A 230 -5.93 -13.53 -2.96
C SER A 230 -6.90 -14.10 -1.92
N LEU A 231 -7.13 -15.42 -1.94
CA LEU A 231 -8.00 -16.11 -1.00
C LEU A 231 -7.48 -16.02 0.43
N ILE A 232 -6.19 -16.28 0.63
CA ILE A 232 -5.61 -16.29 1.98
C ILE A 232 -5.41 -14.85 2.50
N ALA A 233 -5.07 -13.89 1.65
CA ALA A 233 -4.84 -12.50 2.04
C ALA A 233 -6.13 -11.67 2.20
N SER A 234 -7.27 -12.08 1.62
CA SER A 234 -8.52 -11.30 1.63
C SER A 234 -8.95 -10.85 3.04
N PRO A 235 -8.94 -11.71 4.09
CA PRO A 235 -9.27 -11.28 5.44
C PRO A 235 -8.38 -10.15 5.96
N ILE A 236 -7.08 -10.21 5.67
CA ILE A 236 -6.10 -9.18 6.07
C ILE A 236 -6.43 -7.86 5.38
N TYR A 237 -6.80 -7.88 4.10
CA TYR A 237 -7.20 -6.67 3.37
C TYR A 237 -8.48 -6.05 3.94
N VAL A 238 -9.47 -6.85 4.34
CA VAL A 238 -10.67 -6.35 5.01
C VAL A 238 -10.31 -5.66 6.33
N ILE A 239 -9.53 -6.32 7.19
CA ILE A 239 -9.14 -5.78 8.51
C ILE A 239 -8.33 -4.49 8.35
N THR A 240 -7.34 -4.48 7.45
CA THR A 240 -6.48 -3.30 7.22
C THR A 240 -7.22 -2.11 6.62
N SER A 241 -8.35 -2.33 5.93
CA SER A 241 -9.17 -1.25 5.38
C SER A 241 -10.04 -0.55 6.43
N TYR A 242 -10.27 -1.16 7.58
CA TYR A 242 -11.29 -0.71 8.55
C TYR A 242 -10.92 0.61 9.21
N TYR A 243 -9.70 0.72 9.75
CA TYR A 243 -9.24 1.93 10.41
C TYR A 243 -9.13 3.16 9.46
N PRO A 244 -8.53 3.06 8.26
CA PRO A 244 -8.62 4.13 7.26
C PRO A 244 -10.06 4.60 6.99
N SER A 245 -11.01 3.66 6.97
CA SER A 245 -12.42 3.97 6.71
C SER A 245 -13.06 4.73 7.87
N GLN A 246 -12.72 4.38 9.12
CA GLN A 246 -13.14 5.13 10.30
C GLN A 246 -12.57 6.56 10.29
N VAL A 247 -11.29 6.73 9.96
CA VAL A 247 -10.66 8.06 9.82
C VAL A 247 -11.41 8.92 8.80
N ILE A 248 -11.72 8.37 7.63
CA ILE A 248 -12.49 9.09 6.60
C ILE A 248 -13.92 9.38 7.07
N SER A 249 -14.58 8.44 7.74
CA SER A 249 -15.94 8.65 8.24
C SER A 249 -15.98 9.77 9.28
N SER A 250 -15.06 9.76 10.25
CA SER A 250 -14.92 10.84 11.24
C SER A 250 -14.64 12.19 10.57
N LEU A 251 -13.81 12.22 9.52
CA LEU A 251 -13.55 13.44 8.75
C LEU A 251 -14.79 14.01 8.05
N ILE A 252 -15.65 13.14 7.51
CA ILE A 252 -16.87 13.56 6.82
C ILE A 252 -17.91 14.07 7.82
N LEU A 253 -18.03 13.39 8.97
CA LEU A 253 -19.03 13.69 10.00
C LEU A 253 -18.59 14.80 10.97
N GLY A 254 -17.30 15.13 11.01
CA GLY A 254 -16.73 16.05 11.99
C GLY A 254 -16.53 15.43 13.38
N ASP A 255 -16.54 14.09 13.47
CA ASP A 255 -16.42 13.36 14.73
C ASP A 255 -14.97 13.17 15.18
N VAL A 256 -14.80 12.81 16.45
CA VAL A 256 -13.49 12.44 17.01
C VAL A 256 -12.98 11.17 16.32
N ILE A 257 -11.71 11.18 15.92
CA ILE A 257 -11.06 10.00 15.37
C ILE A 257 -10.75 9.04 16.51
N HIS A 258 -11.44 7.92 16.55
CA HIS A 258 -11.23 6.90 17.57
C HIS A 258 -9.84 6.25 17.44
N SER A 259 -9.30 5.82 18.58
CA SER A 259 -8.02 5.11 18.62
C SER A 259 -8.06 3.86 17.74
N PRO A 260 -6.94 3.52 17.06
CA PRO A 260 -6.84 2.33 16.24
C PRO A 260 -7.15 1.10 17.10
N VAL A 261 -8.17 0.35 16.66
CA VAL A 261 -8.60 -0.88 17.30
C VAL A 261 -7.65 -2.00 16.90
N ASP A 262 -7.32 -2.88 17.86
CA ASP A 262 -6.53 -4.07 17.60
C ASP A 262 -7.14 -4.90 16.44
N PRO A 263 -6.34 -5.35 15.46
CA PRO A 263 -6.77 -6.16 14.34
C PRO A 263 -7.60 -7.39 14.71
N ILE A 264 -7.28 -8.04 15.83
CA ILE A 264 -7.99 -9.24 16.29
C ILE A 264 -9.40 -8.85 16.74
N SER A 265 -9.51 -7.75 17.50
CA SER A 265 -10.81 -7.18 17.91
C SER A 265 -11.66 -6.80 16.70
N ILE A 266 -11.09 -6.16 15.67
CA ILE A 266 -11.77 -5.86 14.40
C ILE A 266 -12.27 -7.14 13.73
N ALA A 267 -11.45 -8.19 13.69
CA ALA A 267 -11.83 -9.47 13.08
C ALA A 267 -12.99 -10.14 13.84
N ILE A 268 -12.95 -10.14 15.17
CA ILE A 268 -14.02 -10.68 16.02
C ILE A 268 -15.33 -9.94 15.76
N ASP A 269 -15.30 -8.61 15.73
CA ASP A 269 -16.49 -7.78 15.52
C ASP A 269 -17.09 -8.01 14.14
N ILE A 270 -16.26 -8.07 13.09
CA ILE A 270 -16.71 -8.40 11.73
C ILE A 270 -17.35 -9.79 11.69
N TYR A 271 -16.72 -10.79 12.30
CA TYR A 271 -17.24 -12.15 12.32
C TYR A 271 -18.60 -12.23 13.02
N LYS A 272 -18.74 -11.58 14.17
CA LYS A 272 -20.00 -11.55 14.93
C LYS A 272 -21.11 -10.81 14.20
N THR A 273 -20.81 -9.70 13.55
CA THR A 273 -21.83 -8.81 12.95
C THR A 273 -22.18 -9.16 11.50
N LYS A 274 -21.21 -9.63 10.71
CA LYS A 274 -21.36 -9.83 9.25
C LYS A 274 -21.04 -11.25 8.79
N GLY A 275 -20.50 -12.09 9.67
CA GLY A 275 -20.13 -13.48 9.38
C GLY A 275 -18.88 -13.63 8.52
N ILE A 276 -18.46 -14.88 8.32
CA ILE A 276 -17.21 -15.22 7.62
C ILE A 276 -17.19 -14.75 6.15
N LYS A 277 -18.36 -14.74 5.48
CA LYS A 277 -18.47 -14.35 4.06
C LYS A 277 -17.97 -12.93 3.81
N TYR A 278 -18.10 -12.05 4.80
CA TYR A 278 -17.68 -10.67 4.68
C TYR A 278 -16.18 -10.49 4.46
N PHE A 279 -15.35 -11.41 4.99
CA PHE A 279 -13.90 -11.37 4.78
C PHE A 279 -13.47 -11.62 3.33
N TYR A 280 -14.37 -12.14 2.49
CA TYR A 280 -14.09 -12.52 1.10
C TYR A 280 -14.82 -11.64 0.07
N LYS A 281 -15.49 -10.57 0.51
CA LYS A 281 -16.29 -9.70 -0.37
C LYS A 281 -15.48 -8.99 -1.47
N GLY A 282 -14.17 -8.76 -1.22
CA GLY A 282 -13.24 -8.11 -2.15
C GLY A 282 -12.36 -9.08 -2.94
N LEU A 283 -12.61 -10.39 -2.84
CA LEU A 283 -11.75 -11.43 -3.41
C LEU A 283 -11.60 -11.31 -4.93
N LEU A 284 -12.70 -11.11 -5.66
CA LEU A 284 -12.66 -11.02 -7.12
C LEU A 284 -11.90 -9.76 -7.60
N PRO A 285 -12.21 -8.54 -7.12
CA PRO A 285 -11.38 -7.37 -7.38
C PRO A 285 -9.89 -7.55 -7.06
N GLN A 286 -9.57 -8.15 -5.92
CA GLN A 286 -8.18 -8.43 -5.53
C GLN A 286 -7.50 -9.37 -6.50
N PHE A 287 -8.17 -10.47 -6.85
CA PHE A 287 -7.65 -11.46 -7.79
C PHE A 287 -7.33 -10.83 -9.14
N VAL A 288 -8.24 -10.01 -9.68
CA VAL A 288 -8.02 -9.32 -10.96
C VAL A 288 -6.83 -8.37 -10.87
N PHE A 289 -6.72 -7.59 -9.80
CA PHE A 289 -5.60 -6.69 -9.58
C PHE A 289 -4.26 -7.44 -9.51
N GLU A 290 -4.17 -8.47 -8.67
CA GLU A 290 -2.93 -9.26 -8.50
C GLU A 290 -2.56 -10.04 -9.76
N LEU A 291 -3.55 -10.48 -10.55
CA LEU A 291 -3.33 -11.16 -11.82
C LEU A 291 -2.67 -10.21 -12.82
N LEU A 292 -3.24 -9.01 -12.98
CA LEU A 292 -2.67 -7.98 -13.85
C LEU A 292 -1.27 -7.56 -13.40
N TYR A 293 -1.03 -7.50 -12.10
CA TYR A 293 0.27 -7.18 -11.54
C TYR A 293 1.32 -8.26 -11.81
N SER A 294 0.92 -9.53 -11.79
CA SER A 294 1.81 -10.69 -11.96
C SER A 294 2.31 -10.92 -13.39
N PHE A 295 1.72 -10.25 -14.38
CA PHE A 295 2.15 -10.32 -15.79
C PHE A 295 3.17 -9.23 -16.20
N GLN A 296 3.63 -8.39 -15.26
CA GLN A 296 4.73 -7.44 -15.47
C GLN A 296 6.11 -8.08 -15.37
#